data_AF-C2E3K2-F1
#
_entry.id   AF-C2E3K2-F1
#
_cell.length_a   1.000
_cell.length_b   1.000
_cell.length_c   1.000
_cell.angle_alpha   90.00
_cell.angle_beta   90.00
_cell.angle_gamma   90.00
#
_symmetry.space_group_name_H-M   'P 1'
#
loop_
_entity.id
_entity.type
_entity.pdbx_description
1 polymer ?
#
loop_
_entity_poly.entity_id
_entity_poly.type
_entity_poly.pdbx_seq_one_letter_code
_entity_poly.pdbx_strand_id
1 'polypeptide(L)'
;MHNYEKSKKNKANWIVVAVIVLVAIISLIGWSNYRSHHLAGTYTNQATFLGVTSKTKLEFSNDKKVKMTNGTTSENDTYELSGNDLKIKNEDDEVIMRAKLADDRKSFKVKSIAGDIFGILKNIEFTRQS
;
A
#
# COMPACT_ATOMS: atom_id res chain seq x y z
N MET A 1 15.52 -47.69 32.03
CA MET A 1 15.08 -47.39 30.65
C MET A 1 13.99 -46.31 30.56
N HIS A 2 13.13 -46.13 31.58
CA HIS A 2 11.98 -45.19 31.54
C HIS A 2 12.32 -43.67 31.45
N ASN A 3 13.51 -43.24 31.91
CA ASN A 3 13.91 -41.82 31.90
C ASN A 3 14.45 -41.30 30.55
N TYR A 4 14.91 -42.20 29.67
CA TYR A 4 15.54 -41.81 28.41
C TYR A 4 14.49 -41.43 27.33
N GLU A 5 13.33 -42.10 27.34
CA GLU A 5 12.23 -41.83 26.40
C GLU A 5 11.50 -40.51 26.70
N LYS A 6 11.27 -40.17 27.98
CA LYS A 6 10.69 -38.88 28.39
C LYS A 6 11.57 -37.69 27.96
N SER A 7 12.90 -37.80 28.13
CA SER A 7 13.85 -36.77 27.71
C SER A 7 13.81 -36.51 26.19
N LYS A 8 13.74 -37.56 25.37
CA LYS A 8 13.62 -37.44 23.89
C LYS A 8 12.31 -36.77 23.45
N LYS A 9 11.17 -37.14 24.06
CA LYS A 9 9.85 -36.58 23.76
C LYS A 9 9.77 -35.08 24.05
N ASN A 10 10.38 -34.65 25.16
CA ASN A 10 10.39 -33.24 25.58
C ASN A 10 11.30 -32.39 24.69
N LYS A 11 12.46 -32.92 24.27
CA LYS A 11 13.36 -32.27 23.30
C LYS A 11 12.72 -32.14 21.92
N ALA A 12 12.00 -33.18 21.45
CA ALA A 12 11.26 -33.13 20.20
C ALA A 12 10.17 -32.04 20.21
N ASN A 13 9.42 -31.92 21.31
CA ASN A 13 8.44 -30.83 21.46
C ASN A 13 9.08 -29.44 21.45
N TRP A 14 10.25 -29.26 22.09
CA TRP A 14 10.95 -27.97 22.08
C TRP A 14 11.50 -27.59 20.71
N ILE A 15 11.96 -28.58 19.94
CA ILE A 15 12.38 -28.36 18.55
C ILE A 15 11.18 -27.95 17.68
N VAL A 16 10.03 -28.62 17.82
CA VAL A 16 8.81 -28.26 17.08
C VAL A 16 8.37 -26.84 17.42
N VAL A 17 8.36 -26.47 18.71
CA VAL A 17 8.03 -25.10 19.15
C VAL A 17 9.02 -24.09 18.56
N ALA A 18 10.33 -24.38 18.60
CA ALA A 18 11.35 -23.50 18.03
C ALA A 18 11.16 -23.28 16.52
N VAL A 19 10.82 -24.35 15.77
CA VAL A 19 10.53 -24.27 14.33
C VAL A 19 9.29 -23.42 14.05
N ILE A 20 8.22 -23.58 14.81
CA ILE A 20 6.98 -22.78 14.65
C ILE A 20 7.27 -21.29 14.87
N VAL A 21 8.01 -20.95 15.93
CA VAL A 21 8.39 -19.57 16.23
C VAL A 21 9.24 -18.96 15.10
N LEU A 22 10.19 -19.72 14.57
CA LEU A 22 11.03 -19.27 13.46
C LEU A 22 10.21 -18.97 12.19
N VAL A 23 9.29 -19.88 11.83
CA VAL A 23 8.39 -19.67 10.67
C VAL A 23 7.55 -18.41 10.87
N ALA A 24 6.97 -18.21 12.06
CA ALA A 24 6.17 -17.02 12.35
C ALA A 24 6.97 -15.73 12.17
N ILE A 25 8.23 -15.68 12.65
CA ILE A 25 9.11 -14.51 12.49
C ILE A 25 9.39 -14.24 11.01
N ILE A 26 9.75 -15.27 10.24
CA ILE A 26 10.04 -15.13 8.80
C ILE A 26 8.78 -14.65 8.05
N SER A 27 7.61 -15.20 8.36
CA SER A 27 6.34 -14.78 7.77
C SER A 27 6.01 -13.31 8.09
N LEU A 28 6.27 -12.85 9.31
CA LEU A 28 6.06 -11.45 9.70
C LEU A 28 6.98 -10.48 8.95
N ILE A 29 8.26 -10.85 8.79
CA ILE A 29 9.24 -10.04 8.03
C ILE A 29 8.86 -10.03 6.53
N GLY A 30 8.50 -11.18 5.97
CA GLY A 30 8.02 -11.28 4.60
C GLY A 30 6.78 -10.42 4.35
N TRP A 31 5.83 -10.45 5.29
CA TRP A 31 4.61 -9.63 5.21
C TRP A 31 4.89 -8.13 5.35
N SER A 32 5.80 -7.72 6.24
CA SER A 32 6.14 -6.30 6.42
C SER A 32 6.80 -5.73 5.16
N ASN A 33 7.72 -6.48 4.54
CA ASN A 33 8.37 -6.12 3.28
C ASN A 33 7.40 -6.15 2.09
N TYR A 34 6.52 -7.15 2.02
CA TYR A 34 5.49 -7.16 0.98
C TYR A 34 4.58 -5.95 1.11
N ARG A 35 4.09 -5.67 2.32
CA ARG A 35 3.25 -4.51 2.59
C ARG A 35 3.99 -3.21 2.32
N SER A 36 5.30 -3.10 2.57
CA SER A 36 6.04 -1.85 2.39
C SER A 36 6.10 -1.38 0.93
N HIS A 37 5.97 -2.29 -0.03
CA HIS A 37 6.07 -2.01 -1.47
C HIS A 37 4.75 -2.07 -2.24
N HIS A 38 3.65 -2.45 -1.60
CA HIS A 38 2.35 -2.60 -2.25
C HIS A 38 1.25 -1.79 -1.56
N LEU A 39 0.34 -1.26 -2.38
CA LEU A 39 -0.92 -0.64 -1.98
C LEU A 39 -2.07 -1.46 -2.56
N ALA A 40 -3.12 -1.64 -1.76
CA ALA A 40 -4.31 -2.34 -2.19
C ALA A 40 -5.57 -1.67 -1.66
N GLY A 41 -6.59 -1.60 -2.51
CA GLY A 41 -7.91 -1.10 -2.19
C GLY A 41 -8.18 0.29 -2.78
N THR A 42 -9.39 0.78 -2.49
CA THR A 42 -9.92 2.02 -3.05
C THR A 42 -9.63 3.18 -2.11
N TYR A 43 -9.07 4.26 -2.64
CA TYR A 43 -8.88 5.53 -1.97
C TYR A 43 -9.79 6.56 -2.61
N THR A 44 -10.42 7.40 -1.81
CA THR A 44 -11.39 8.38 -2.30
C THR A 44 -11.06 9.76 -1.80
N ASN A 45 -11.29 10.75 -2.65
CA ASN A 45 -11.31 12.15 -2.28
C ASN A 45 -12.69 12.72 -2.66
N GLN A 46 -13.20 13.61 -1.81
CA GLN A 46 -14.41 14.38 -2.08
C GLN A 46 -14.06 15.85 -1.93
N ALA A 47 -14.23 16.60 -3.03
CA ALA A 47 -13.99 18.03 -3.07
C ALA A 47 -15.27 18.73 -3.52
N THR A 48 -15.66 19.77 -2.79
CA THR A 48 -16.79 20.63 -3.17
C THR A 48 -16.23 21.96 -3.67
N PHE A 49 -16.55 22.31 -4.91
CA PHE A 49 -16.16 23.58 -5.51
C PHE A 49 -17.40 24.25 -6.10
N LEU A 50 -17.65 25.50 -5.71
CA LEU A 50 -18.81 26.30 -6.16
C LEU A 50 -20.16 25.56 -6.05
N GLY A 51 -20.36 24.78 -4.99
CA GLY A 51 -21.58 24.01 -4.76
C GLY A 51 -21.66 22.69 -5.53
N VAL A 52 -20.71 22.39 -6.40
CA VAL A 52 -20.59 21.09 -7.09
C VAL A 52 -19.66 20.19 -6.30
N THR A 53 -20.16 19.02 -5.88
CA THR A 53 -19.36 18.01 -5.18
C THR A 53 -18.84 16.99 -6.18
N SER A 54 -17.52 16.91 -6.32
CA SER A 54 -16.85 15.87 -7.08
C SER A 54 -16.31 14.80 -6.13
N LYS A 55 -16.50 13.53 -6.51
CA LYS A 55 -15.90 12.39 -5.82
C LYS A 55 -15.02 11.64 -6.80
N THR A 56 -13.73 11.62 -6.50
CA THR A 56 -12.71 10.89 -7.26
C THR A 56 -12.33 9.64 -6.49
N LYS A 57 -12.16 8.52 -7.21
CA LYS A 57 -11.70 7.25 -6.63
C LYS A 57 -10.44 6.79 -7.32
N LEU A 58 -9.46 6.30 -6.56
CA LEU A 58 -8.25 5.63 -7.04
C LEU A 58 -8.20 4.22 -6.48
N GLU A 59 -8.18 3.23 -7.36
CA GLU A 59 -8.18 1.81 -7.04
C GLU A 59 -6.79 1.24 -7.27
N PHE A 60 -6.11 0.87 -6.19
CA PHE A 60 -4.77 0.28 -6.24
C PHE A 60 -4.86 -1.24 -6.19
N SER A 61 -4.14 -1.91 -7.08
CA SER A 61 -3.97 -3.37 -7.06
C SER A 61 -2.61 -3.77 -6.50
N ASN A 62 -2.52 -5.00 -6.02
CA ASN A 62 -1.26 -5.59 -5.61
C ASN A 62 -0.26 -5.71 -6.78
N ASP A 63 -0.73 -5.74 -8.03
CA ASP A 63 0.11 -5.86 -9.23
C ASP A 63 0.62 -4.50 -9.73
N LYS A 64 0.72 -3.51 -8.83
CA LYS A 64 1.17 -2.14 -9.12
C LYS A 64 0.33 -1.37 -10.13
N LYS A 65 -0.91 -1.78 -10.39
CA LYS A 65 -1.85 -1.02 -11.23
C LYS A 65 -2.64 -0.03 -10.39
N VAL A 66 -3.03 1.07 -11.02
CA VAL A 66 -3.94 2.05 -10.44
C VAL A 66 -4.98 2.48 -11.46
N LYS A 67 -6.25 2.52 -11.03
CA LYS A 67 -7.37 2.99 -11.87
C LYS A 67 -8.08 4.14 -11.18
N MET A 68 -8.24 5.27 -11.88
CA MET A 68 -9.06 6.38 -11.42
C MET A 68 -10.47 6.29 -12.00
N THR A 69 -11.47 6.50 -11.16
CA THR A 69 -12.86 6.70 -11.57
C THR A 69 -13.23 8.16 -11.35
N ASN A 70 -13.94 8.75 -12.31
CA ASN A 70 -14.33 10.17 -12.35
C ASN A 70 -13.12 11.13 -12.40
N GLY A 71 -12.17 10.85 -13.31
CA GLY A 71 -11.02 11.68 -13.63
C GLY A 71 -10.21 11.08 -14.80
N THR A 72 -9.02 11.62 -15.07
CA THR A 72 -8.06 11.16 -16.10
C THR A 72 -6.95 10.26 -15.54
N THR A 73 -7.11 8.93 -15.66
CA THR A 73 -6.02 7.94 -15.66
C THR A 73 -6.33 6.89 -16.73
N SER A 74 -5.32 6.35 -17.42
CA SER A 74 -5.52 5.21 -18.33
C SER A 74 -5.80 3.93 -17.52
N GLU A 75 -6.37 2.91 -18.15
CA GLU A 75 -6.49 1.57 -17.53
C GLU A 75 -5.11 0.92 -17.29
N ASN A 76 -4.07 1.47 -17.91
CA ASN A 76 -2.69 0.99 -17.87
C ASN A 76 -1.80 1.75 -16.88
N ASP A 77 -2.34 2.73 -16.15
CA ASP A 77 -1.54 3.51 -15.20
C ASP A 77 -1.02 2.61 -14.07
N THR A 78 0.20 2.89 -13.63
CA THR A 78 0.90 2.11 -12.61
C THR A 78 1.34 2.99 -11.45
N TYR A 79 1.74 2.37 -10.34
CA TYR A 79 2.32 3.10 -9.22
C TYR A 79 3.64 2.51 -8.74
N GLU A 80 4.47 3.39 -8.20
CA GLU A 80 5.67 3.05 -7.46
C GLU A 80 5.54 3.52 -6.01
N LEU A 81 5.98 2.66 -5.10
CA LEU A 81 6.03 2.96 -3.68
C LEU A 81 7.43 2.71 -3.13
N SER A 82 8.04 3.77 -2.61
CA SER A 82 9.32 3.72 -1.90
C SER A 82 9.13 4.31 -0.51
N GLY A 83 9.04 3.44 0.50
CA GLY A 83 8.63 3.83 1.85
C GLY A 83 7.25 4.49 1.84
N ASN A 84 7.22 5.79 2.09
CA ASN A 84 6.00 6.60 2.11
C ASN A 84 5.87 7.49 0.86
N ASP A 85 6.81 7.47 -0.06
CA ASP A 85 6.70 8.24 -1.30
C ASP A 85 5.97 7.42 -2.36
N LEU A 86 4.85 7.94 -2.83
CA LEU A 86 3.98 7.35 -3.83
C LEU A 86 4.11 8.13 -5.14
N LYS A 87 4.36 7.43 -6.24
CA LYS A 87 4.30 7.98 -7.60
C LYS A 87 3.26 7.22 -8.39
N ILE A 88 2.43 7.92 -9.15
CA ILE A 88 1.58 7.34 -10.17
C ILE A 88 2.18 7.70 -11.53
N LYS A 89 2.23 6.73 -12.42
CA LYS A 89 2.76 6.84 -13.76
C LYS A 89 1.71 6.47 -14.80
N ASN A 90 1.76 7.13 -15.96
CA ASN A 90 0.95 6.72 -17.10
C ASN A 90 1.57 5.50 -17.80
N GLU A 91 0.94 5.07 -18.90
CA GLU A 91 1.40 3.95 -19.73
C GLU A 91 2.77 4.15 -20.39
N ASP A 92 3.21 5.40 -20.53
CA ASP A 92 4.53 5.79 -21.07
C ASP A 92 5.61 5.91 -19.97
N ASP A 93 5.33 5.45 -18.74
CA ASP A 93 6.20 5.54 -17.55
C ASP A 93 6.47 6.99 -17.06
N GLU A 94 5.72 7.98 -17.54
CA GLU A 94 5.83 9.35 -17.07
C GLU A 94 5.12 9.56 -15.74
N VAL A 95 5.78 10.25 -14.80
CA VAL A 95 5.20 10.51 -13.48
C VAL A 95 4.13 11.61 -13.56
N ILE A 96 2.87 11.19 -13.54
CA ILE A 96 1.70 12.09 -13.58
C ILE A 96 1.25 12.58 -12.20
N MET A 97 1.60 11.87 -11.12
CA MET A 97 1.30 12.31 -9.74
C MET A 97 2.41 11.90 -8.78
N ARG A 98 2.74 12.79 -7.84
CA ARG A 98 3.55 12.48 -6.66
C ARG A 98 2.74 12.75 -5.41
N ALA A 99 2.82 11.84 -4.45
CA ALA A 99 2.09 11.91 -3.19
C ALA A 99 2.94 11.38 -2.02
N LYS A 100 2.48 11.67 -0.80
CA LYS A 100 3.02 11.11 0.44
C LYS A 100 1.97 10.24 1.11
N LEU A 101 2.25 8.95 1.24
CA LEU A 101 1.45 8.00 2.00
C LEU A 101 1.65 8.24 3.51
N ALA A 102 0.56 8.21 4.27
CA ALA A 102 0.61 8.24 5.73
C ALA A 102 1.21 6.93 6.28
N ASP A 103 1.78 6.96 7.48
CA ASP A 103 2.44 5.79 8.09
C ASP A 103 1.48 4.62 8.31
N ASP A 104 0.21 4.90 8.60
CA ASP A 104 -0.84 3.90 8.74
C ASP A 104 -1.33 3.33 7.39
N ARG A 105 -0.90 3.95 6.29
CA ARG A 105 -1.27 3.65 4.91
C ARG A 105 -2.77 3.75 4.64
N LYS A 106 -3.50 4.54 5.43
CA LYS A 106 -4.94 4.76 5.25
C LYS A 106 -5.24 6.03 4.48
N SER A 107 -4.28 6.92 4.30
CA SER A 107 -4.42 8.06 3.41
C SER A 107 -3.12 8.42 2.70
N PHE A 108 -3.22 9.19 1.63
CA PHE A 108 -2.07 9.86 1.03
C PHE A 108 -2.42 11.29 0.62
N LYS A 109 -1.42 12.17 0.68
CA LYS A 109 -1.53 13.58 0.29
C LYS A 109 -0.79 13.84 -1.01
N VAL A 110 -1.49 14.41 -1.98
CA VAL A 110 -0.92 14.82 -3.27
C VAL A 110 0.07 15.97 -3.04
N LYS A 111 1.30 15.77 -3.50
CA LYS A 111 2.37 16.80 -3.48
C LYS A 111 2.42 17.58 -4.80
N SER A 112 2.17 16.91 -5.92
CA SER A 112 2.18 17.51 -7.25
C SER A 112 1.46 16.62 -8.25
N ILE A 113 0.83 17.23 -9.25
CA ILE A 113 0.27 16.58 -10.44
C ILE A 113 0.95 17.17 -11.67
N ALA A 114 1.30 16.34 -12.65
CA ALA A 114 1.84 16.83 -13.93
C ALA A 114 0.80 17.72 -14.62
N GLY A 115 1.24 18.86 -15.16
CA GLY A 115 0.35 19.85 -15.76
C GLY A 115 -0.33 20.81 -14.77
N ASP A 116 -0.21 20.62 -13.46
CA ASP A 116 -0.68 21.60 -12.45
C ASP A 116 0.33 22.75 -12.30
N ILE A 117 0.29 23.68 -13.26
CA ILE A 117 1.14 24.88 -13.32
C ILE A 117 0.87 25.90 -12.21
N PHE A 118 -0.32 25.87 -11.60
CA PHE A 118 -0.71 26.82 -10.55
C PHE A 118 -0.60 26.24 -9.13
N GLY A 119 -0.32 24.94 -9.01
CA GLY A 119 -0.21 24.26 -7.72
C GLY A 119 -1.54 24.18 -6.96
N ILE A 120 -2.67 24.28 -7.67
CA ILE A 120 -4.01 24.32 -7.09
C ILE A 120 -4.39 22.95 -6.51
N LEU A 121 -3.79 21.87 -7.03
CA LEU A 121 -4.13 20.50 -6.67
C LEU A 121 -3.17 19.91 -5.63
N LYS A 122 -2.38 20.75 -4.96
CA LYS A 122 -1.51 20.35 -3.85
C LYS A 122 -2.31 20.14 -2.57
N ASN A 123 -1.85 19.20 -1.74
CA ASN A 123 -2.45 18.83 -0.46
C ASN A 123 -3.86 18.21 -0.55
N ILE A 124 -4.32 17.81 -1.73
CA ILE A 124 -5.50 16.96 -1.85
C ILE A 124 -5.21 15.63 -1.14
N GLU A 125 -6.07 15.27 -0.20
CA GLU A 125 -5.93 14.04 0.57
C GLU A 125 -6.93 12.98 0.08
N PHE A 126 -6.41 11.80 -0.21
CA PHE A 126 -7.20 10.62 -0.53
C PHE A 126 -7.19 9.67 0.65
N THR A 127 -8.37 9.21 1.07
CA THR A 127 -8.54 8.31 2.21
C THR A 127 -9.05 6.96 1.74
N ARG A 128 -8.47 5.89 2.26
CA ARG A 128 -8.87 4.51 2.01
C ARG A 128 -10.32 4.32 2.43
N GLN A 129 -11.14 3.82 1.52
CA GLN A 129 -12.50 3.44 1.82
C GLN A 129 -12.47 2.22 2.74
N SER A 130 -13.17 2.32 3.88
CA SER A 130 -13.32 1.25 4.87
C SER A 130 -13.97 0.00 4.29
#